data_AF-A0A7V6GVC1-F1
#
_entry.id   AF-A0A7V6GVC1-F1
#
_cell.length_a   1.000
_cell.length_b   1.000
_cell.length_c   1.000
_cell.angle_alpha   90.00
_cell.angle_beta   90.00
_cell.angle_gamma   90.00
#
_symmetry.space_group_name_H-M   'P 1'
#
loop_
_entity.id
_entity.type
_entity.pdbx_description
1 polymer ?
#
loop_
_entity_poly.entity_id
_entity_poly.type
_entity_poly.pdbx_seq_one_letter_code
_entity_poly.pdbx_strand_id
1 'polypeptide(L)'
;MKQLFDTIAQAEMLGFAFLVIAAMVICVAIIFFFALIIVLDKKSIPVLRPARELDILKKHMLDIKANFPAYVNNILTLDEGKDLKKSNEPLDIGVIILKNYGNSSAVDIQVTHIGSYKVEEDFSNKYVSLEPGESVAVLVYIPKDLLSSVKVSLVKVKSKNYANSTRTEKFSIISDSELSYRISEKCTLHPFIQM
;
A
#
# COMPACT_ATOMS: atom_id res chain seq x y z
N MET A 1 49.90 -49.41 19.11
CA MET A 1 49.70 -47.97 19.42
C MET A 1 49.56 -47.12 18.16
N LYS A 2 50.54 -47.09 17.24
CA LYS A 2 50.49 -46.25 16.02
C LYS A 2 49.21 -46.43 15.17
N GLN A 3 48.84 -47.68 14.85
CA GLN A 3 47.59 -48.00 14.13
C GLN A 3 46.29 -47.58 14.85
N LEU A 4 46.31 -47.50 16.18
CA LEU A 4 45.13 -47.13 16.98
C LEU A 4 44.92 -45.60 16.92
N PHE A 5 46.01 -44.83 16.96
CA PHE A 5 45.97 -43.38 16.75
C PHE A 5 45.63 -42.99 15.30
N ASP A 6 46.14 -43.73 14.31
CA ASP A 6 45.82 -43.49 12.90
C ASP A 6 44.33 -43.74 12.59
N THR A 7 43.74 -44.78 13.21
CA THR A 7 42.30 -45.09 13.08
C THR A 7 41.42 -44.01 13.75
N ILE A 8 41.84 -43.48 14.91
CA ILE A 8 41.12 -42.39 15.60
C ILE A 8 41.21 -41.09 14.79
N ALA A 9 42.39 -40.75 14.26
CA ALA A 9 42.57 -39.58 13.41
C ALA A 9 41.77 -39.66 12.10
N GLN A 10 41.66 -40.85 11.49
CA GLN A 10 40.77 -41.07 10.34
C GLN A 10 39.29 -40.89 10.70
N ALA A 11 38.85 -41.37 11.86
CA ALA A 11 37.47 -41.20 12.32
C ALA A 11 37.11 -39.73 12.59
N GLU A 12 38.03 -38.96 13.18
CA GLU A 12 37.86 -37.52 13.39
C GLU A 12 37.81 -36.75 12.07
N MET A 13 38.69 -37.06 11.11
CA MET A 13 38.64 -36.47 9.77
C MET A 13 37.35 -36.82 9.02
N LEU A 14 36.82 -38.05 9.18
CA LEU A 14 35.56 -38.47 8.57
C LEU A 14 34.36 -37.71 9.19
N GLY A 15 34.36 -37.54 10.50
CA GLY A 15 33.34 -36.78 11.22
C GLY A 15 33.34 -35.30 10.84
N PHE A 16 34.53 -34.69 10.71
CA PHE A 16 34.66 -33.32 10.25
C PHE A 16 34.20 -33.16 8.79
N ALA A 17 34.55 -34.09 7.91
CA ALA A 17 34.09 -34.08 6.53
C ALA A 17 32.56 -34.18 6.42
N PHE A 18 31.93 -35.03 7.24
CA PHE A 18 30.46 -35.14 7.29
C PHE A 18 29.80 -33.82 7.74
N LEU A 19 30.38 -33.15 8.73
CA LEU A 19 29.88 -31.87 9.25
C LEU A 19 29.98 -30.76 8.19
N VAL A 20 31.09 -30.71 7.44
CA VAL A 20 31.27 -29.77 6.34
C VAL A 20 30.25 -30.02 5.21
N ILE A 21 30.04 -31.28 4.83
CA ILE A 21 29.05 -31.66 3.82
C ILE A 21 27.63 -31.27 4.29
N ALA A 22 27.28 -31.56 5.54
CA ALA A 22 25.98 -31.19 6.10
C ALA A 22 25.76 -29.67 6.10
N ALA A 23 26.78 -28.89 6.48
CA ALA A 23 26.73 -27.43 6.43
C ALA A 23 26.55 -26.89 4.99
N MET A 24 27.27 -27.46 4.02
CA MET A 24 27.10 -27.09 2.60
C MET A 24 25.70 -27.39 2.09
N VAL A 25 25.13 -28.55 2.43
CA VAL A 25 23.76 -28.91 2.04
C VAL A 25 22.75 -27.94 2.64
N ILE A 26 22.91 -27.54 3.91
CA ILE A 26 22.05 -26.54 4.54
C ILE A 26 22.15 -25.19 3.83
N CYS A 27 23.37 -24.72 3.52
CA CYS A 27 23.58 -23.47 2.78
C CYS A 27 22.92 -23.50 1.39
N VAL A 28 23.08 -24.60 0.64
CA VAL A 28 22.44 -24.76 -0.67
C VAL A 28 20.91 -24.77 -0.55
N ALA A 29 20.37 -25.45 0.46
CA ALA A 29 18.93 -25.47 0.71
C ALA A 29 18.39 -24.05 1.02
N ILE A 30 19.09 -23.28 1.85
CA ILE A 30 18.70 -21.89 2.16
C ILE A 30 18.69 -21.04 0.89
N ILE A 31 19.76 -21.08 0.08
CA ILE A 31 19.84 -20.33 -1.18
C ILE A 31 18.71 -20.74 -2.13
N PHE A 32 18.43 -22.05 -2.23
CA PHE A 32 17.33 -22.57 -3.05
C PHE A 32 15.97 -22.04 -2.58
N PHE A 33 15.70 -22.03 -1.27
CA PHE A 33 14.47 -21.45 -0.71
C PHE A 33 14.36 -19.95 -1.00
N PHE A 34 15.44 -19.17 -0.83
CA PHE A 34 15.45 -17.76 -1.20
C PHE A 34 15.18 -17.54 -2.70
N ALA A 35 15.81 -18.32 -3.57
CA ALA A 35 15.57 -18.27 -5.01
C ALA A 35 14.12 -18.64 -5.37
N LEU A 36 13.56 -19.67 -4.72
CA LEU A 36 12.17 -20.09 -4.90
C LEU A 36 11.19 -19.00 -4.49
N ILE A 37 11.43 -18.34 -3.35
CA ILE A 37 10.63 -17.20 -2.89
C ILE A 37 10.64 -16.09 -3.94
N ILE A 38 11.82 -15.71 -4.47
CA ILE A 38 11.95 -14.67 -5.51
C ILE A 38 11.19 -15.06 -6.79
N VAL A 39 11.25 -16.33 -7.21
CA VAL A 39 10.56 -16.81 -8.42
C VAL A 39 9.04 -16.85 -8.23
N LEU A 40 8.57 -17.27 -7.05
CA LEU A 40 7.15 -17.21 -6.70
C LEU A 40 6.65 -15.77 -6.61
N ASP A 41 7.49 -14.87 -6.08
CA ASP A 41 7.17 -13.43 -5.96
C ASP A 41 7.03 -12.73 -7.33
N LYS A 42 7.65 -13.25 -8.40
CA LYS A 42 7.40 -12.77 -9.78
C LYS A 42 5.97 -13.00 -10.28
N LYS A 43 5.21 -13.91 -9.66
CA LYS A 43 3.76 -14.09 -9.92
C LYS A 43 2.88 -13.32 -8.94
N SER A 44 3.48 -12.69 -7.94
CA SER A 44 2.78 -11.91 -6.92
C SER A 44 2.60 -10.49 -7.45
N ILE A 45 1.35 -10.08 -7.61
CA ILE A 45 1.01 -8.78 -8.17
C ILE A 45 0.17 -8.02 -7.15
N PRO A 46 0.60 -6.82 -6.71
CA PRO A 46 -0.25 -5.99 -5.86
C PRO A 46 -1.49 -5.59 -6.66
N VAL A 47 -2.67 -5.60 -6.02
CA VAL A 47 -3.92 -5.14 -6.63
C VAL A 47 -4.57 -4.12 -5.71
N LEU A 48 -4.48 -2.83 -6.02
CA LEU A 48 -5.06 -1.76 -5.21
C LEU A 48 -6.39 -1.28 -5.79
N ARG A 49 -7.47 -1.48 -5.04
CA ARG A 49 -8.82 -1.02 -5.40
C ARG A 49 -9.49 -0.35 -4.23
N PRO A 50 -10.45 0.57 -4.48
CA PRO A 50 -11.27 1.08 -3.39
C PRO A 50 -12.01 -0.07 -2.70
N ALA A 51 -12.05 -0.06 -1.38
CA ALA A 51 -12.77 -1.06 -0.59
C ALA A 51 -14.26 -1.04 -0.94
N ARG A 52 -14.85 -2.22 -1.06
CA ARG A 52 -16.30 -2.40 -1.31
C ARG A 52 -17.05 -2.79 -0.03
N GLU A 53 -16.31 -3.27 0.97
CA GLU A 53 -16.84 -3.80 2.21
C GLU A 53 -17.23 -2.67 3.16
N LEU A 54 -18.54 -2.58 3.46
CA LEU A 54 -19.12 -1.52 4.29
C LEU A 54 -18.47 -1.44 5.68
N ASP A 55 -18.08 -2.57 6.27
CA ASP A 55 -17.45 -2.62 7.59
C ASP A 55 -16.06 -1.98 7.60
N ILE A 56 -15.30 -2.19 6.51
CA ILE A 56 -13.98 -1.57 6.32
C ILE A 56 -14.16 -0.05 6.14
N LEU A 57 -15.13 0.35 5.30
CA LEU A 57 -15.49 1.75 5.09
C LEU A 57 -15.83 2.46 6.41
N LYS A 58 -16.77 1.90 7.18
CA LYS A 58 -17.19 2.45 8.48
C LYS A 58 -16.03 2.54 9.48
N LYS A 59 -15.19 1.50 9.56
CA LYS A 59 -14.04 1.47 10.48
C LYS A 59 -13.07 2.62 10.20
N HIS A 60 -12.68 2.81 8.93
CA HIS A 60 -11.77 3.89 8.56
C HIS A 60 -12.41 5.27 8.74
N MET A 61 -13.69 5.43 8.39
CA MET A 61 -14.39 6.70 8.60
C MET A 61 -14.47 7.08 10.09
N LEU A 62 -14.73 6.12 10.97
CA LEU A 62 -14.72 6.33 12.42
C LEU A 62 -13.31 6.66 12.94
N ASP A 63 -12.29 5.98 12.44
CA ASP A 63 -10.90 6.26 12.82
C ASP A 63 -10.46 7.67 12.41
N ILE A 64 -10.72 8.07 11.16
CA ILE A 64 -10.44 9.42 10.67
C ILE A 64 -11.18 10.45 11.52
N LYS A 65 -12.44 10.20 11.87
CA LYS A 65 -13.22 11.10 12.72
C LYS A 65 -12.59 11.25 14.11
N ALA A 66 -12.15 10.16 14.73
CA ALA A 66 -11.53 10.19 16.06
C ALA A 66 -10.13 10.82 16.04
N ASN A 67 -9.38 10.64 14.95
CA ASN A 67 -7.96 10.97 14.83
C ASN A 67 -7.66 12.04 13.75
N PHE A 68 -8.65 12.85 13.35
CA PHE A 68 -8.54 13.78 12.22
C PHE A 68 -7.28 14.67 12.25
N PRO A 69 -6.85 15.25 13.40
CA PRO A 69 -5.63 16.05 13.47
C PRO A 69 -4.38 15.33 12.96
N ALA A 70 -4.29 14.00 13.08
CA ALA A 70 -3.17 13.21 12.57
C ALA A 70 -3.19 13.05 11.04
N TYR A 71 -4.36 13.20 10.42
CA TYR A 71 -4.57 13.07 8.98
C TYR A 71 -4.38 14.38 8.21
N VAL A 72 -4.59 15.54 8.85
CA VAL A 72 -4.56 16.87 8.20
C VAL A 72 -3.30 17.10 7.35
N ASN A 73 -2.13 16.74 7.87
CA ASN A 73 -0.85 16.95 7.18
C ASN A 73 -0.62 15.97 6.01
N ASN A 74 -1.48 14.97 5.83
CA ASN A 74 -1.36 13.96 4.78
C ASN A 74 -2.49 14.05 3.74
N ILE A 75 -3.29 15.11 3.76
CA ILE A 75 -4.35 15.33 2.78
C ILE A 75 -3.70 15.79 1.47
N LEU A 76 -3.96 15.06 0.39
CA LEU A 76 -3.45 15.33 -0.95
C LEU A 76 -4.07 16.60 -1.52
N THR A 77 -3.28 17.34 -2.31
CA THR A 77 -3.78 18.44 -3.13
C THR A 77 -3.85 18.07 -4.60
N LEU A 78 -4.80 18.67 -5.29
CA LEU A 78 -4.96 18.54 -6.73
C LEU A 78 -4.42 19.81 -7.39
N ASP A 79 -3.67 19.64 -8.48
CA ASP A 79 -3.13 20.74 -9.29
C ASP A 79 -4.30 21.44 -9.97
N GLU A 80 -4.72 22.56 -9.40
CA GLU A 80 -5.79 23.40 -9.94
C GLU A 80 -5.27 24.73 -10.51
N GLY A 81 -3.97 25.01 -10.42
CA GLY A 81 -3.47 26.40 -10.53
C GLY A 81 -4.13 27.37 -9.51
N LYS A 82 -4.93 26.86 -8.57
CA LYS A 82 -5.62 27.57 -7.50
C LYS A 82 -5.30 26.88 -6.19
N ASP A 83 -4.75 27.64 -5.26
CA ASP A 83 -4.31 27.17 -3.96
C ASP A 83 -5.54 26.87 -3.07
N LEU A 84 -6.15 25.68 -3.22
CA LEU A 84 -7.32 25.24 -2.44
C LEU A 84 -7.06 25.33 -0.92
N LYS A 85 -5.80 25.18 -0.50
CA LYS A 85 -5.33 25.31 0.89
C LYS A 85 -5.49 26.72 1.47
N LYS A 86 -5.59 27.77 0.65
CA LYS A 86 -5.65 29.18 1.10
C LYS A 86 -7.05 29.79 1.10
N SER A 87 -8.07 29.04 0.71
CA SER A 87 -9.44 29.57 0.77
C SER A 87 -9.97 29.53 2.20
N ASN A 88 -10.60 30.63 2.66
CA ASN A 88 -11.40 30.65 3.89
C ASN A 88 -12.74 29.87 3.73
N GLU A 89 -12.90 29.14 2.63
CA GLU A 89 -14.09 28.36 2.32
C GLU A 89 -14.08 27.02 3.08
N PRO A 90 -15.25 26.40 3.29
CA PRO A 90 -15.32 25.03 3.78
C PRO A 90 -14.49 24.11 2.88
N LEU A 91 -13.62 23.32 3.50
CA LEU A 91 -12.76 22.36 2.84
C LEU A 91 -13.53 21.03 2.69
N ASP A 92 -13.80 20.68 1.43
CA ASP A 92 -14.35 19.38 1.08
C ASP A 92 -13.21 18.38 0.87
N ILE A 93 -13.27 17.28 1.63
CA ILE A 93 -12.22 16.25 1.64
C ILE A 93 -12.81 14.95 1.13
N GLY A 94 -12.30 14.47 0.00
CA GLY A 94 -12.57 13.12 -0.47
C GLY A 94 -11.83 12.08 0.34
N VAL A 95 -12.53 10.99 0.69
CA VAL A 95 -11.94 9.83 1.35
C VAL A 95 -12.02 8.63 0.41
N ILE A 96 -10.87 8.12 -0.01
CA ILE A 96 -10.75 6.92 -0.84
C ILE A 96 -10.04 5.85 0.00
N ILE A 97 -10.73 4.77 0.36
CA ILE A 97 -10.11 3.68 1.11
C ILE A 97 -9.57 2.66 0.13
N LEU A 98 -8.25 2.56 -0.01
CA LEU A 98 -7.60 1.58 -0.87
C LEU A 98 -7.35 0.29 -0.09
N LYS A 99 -7.77 -0.84 -0.64
CA LYS A 99 -7.46 -2.18 -0.13
C LYS A 99 -6.60 -2.94 -1.13
N ASN A 100 -5.65 -3.71 -0.61
CA ASN A 100 -4.84 -4.61 -1.42
C ASN A 100 -5.56 -5.96 -1.59
N TYR A 101 -6.16 -6.18 -2.76
CA TYR A 101 -6.75 -7.46 -3.18
C TYR A 101 -5.75 -8.37 -3.90
N GLY A 102 -4.48 -7.94 -4.01
CA GLY A 102 -3.43 -8.71 -4.63
C GLY A 102 -2.93 -9.83 -3.74
N ASN A 103 -2.04 -10.65 -4.29
CA ASN A 103 -1.29 -11.67 -3.57
C ASN A 103 0.15 -11.24 -3.26
N SER A 104 0.44 -9.94 -3.37
CA SER A 104 1.74 -9.31 -3.09
C SER A 104 1.53 -8.06 -2.27
N SER A 105 2.49 -7.73 -1.43
CA SER A 105 2.55 -6.43 -0.77
C SER A 105 2.68 -5.31 -1.80
N ALA A 106 1.97 -4.21 -1.57
CA ALA A 106 2.04 -2.99 -2.36
C ALA A 106 2.83 -1.94 -1.57
N VAL A 107 3.96 -1.48 -2.11
CA VAL A 107 4.82 -0.45 -1.53
C VAL A 107 4.91 0.76 -2.46
N ASP A 108 5.34 1.89 -1.92
CA ASP A 108 5.42 3.19 -2.63
C ASP A 108 4.12 3.53 -3.37
N ILE A 109 3.00 3.42 -2.66
CA ILE A 109 1.67 3.69 -3.21
C ILE A 109 1.53 5.19 -3.50
N GLN A 110 1.26 5.53 -4.76
CA GLN A 110 1.11 6.90 -5.24
C GLN A 110 -0.20 7.05 -6.00
N VAL A 111 -1.08 7.94 -5.53
CA VAL A 111 -2.22 8.40 -6.32
C VAL A 111 -1.76 9.54 -7.20
N THR A 112 -1.82 9.35 -8.52
CA THR A 112 -1.24 10.31 -9.49
C THR A 112 -2.28 11.21 -10.14
N HIS A 113 -3.51 10.72 -10.29
CA HIS A 113 -4.61 11.44 -10.93
C HIS A 113 -5.94 11.10 -10.27
N ILE A 114 -6.83 12.08 -10.21
CA ILE A 114 -8.23 11.94 -9.80
C ILE A 114 -9.09 12.74 -10.79
N GLY A 115 -9.79 12.04 -11.69
CA GLY A 115 -10.54 12.69 -12.76
C GLY A 115 -9.62 13.36 -13.77
N SER A 116 -9.88 14.64 -14.07
CA SER A 116 -9.03 15.49 -14.90
C SER A 116 -7.81 16.04 -14.16
N TYR A 117 -7.77 15.90 -12.84
CA TYR A 117 -6.77 16.53 -12.00
C TYR A 117 -5.54 15.65 -11.81
N LYS A 118 -4.37 16.29 -11.85
CA LYS A 118 -3.11 15.69 -11.40
C LYS A 118 -2.99 15.91 -9.90
N VAL A 119 -2.52 14.91 -9.17
CA VAL A 119 -2.23 15.07 -7.74
C VAL A 119 -0.89 15.78 -7.61
N GLU A 120 -0.86 16.91 -6.91
CA GLU A 120 0.39 17.57 -6.53
C GLU A 120 1.05 16.77 -5.41
N GLU A 121 2.28 16.37 -5.64
CA GLU A 121 3.01 15.55 -4.68
C GLU A 121 3.45 16.39 -3.47
N ASP A 122 2.61 16.39 -2.44
CA ASP A 122 3.05 16.62 -1.05
C ASP A 122 3.09 15.29 -0.26
N PHE A 123 3.06 14.14 -0.95
CA PHE A 123 3.24 12.81 -0.36
C PHE A 123 4.72 12.47 -0.13
N SER A 124 5.56 13.50 0.11
CA SER A 124 7.02 13.39 0.15
C SER A 124 7.56 12.61 1.35
N ASN A 125 6.71 12.14 2.28
CA ASN A 125 7.18 11.56 3.54
C ASN A 125 6.51 10.28 4.04
N LYS A 126 5.72 9.54 3.25
CA LYS A 126 5.14 8.28 3.74
C LYS A 126 5.23 7.14 2.74
N TYR A 127 6.20 6.27 3.00
CA TYR A 127 6.24 4.90 2.49
C TYR A 127 5.04 4.14 3.06
N VAL A 128 3.88 4.22 2.40
CA VAL A 128 2.73 3.39 2.75
C VAL A 128 2.94 2.03 2.09
N SER A 129 3.09 1.01 2.92
CA SER A 129 3.06 -0.40 2.52
C SER A 129 1.72 -1.01 2.90
N LEU A 130 1.15 -1.82 2.01
CA LEU A 130 -0.04 -2.63 2.29
C LEU A 130 0.23 -4.09 1.99
N GLU A 131 0.14 -4.92 3.01
CA GLU A 131 0.13 -6.37 2.85
C GLU A 131 -1.20 -6.85 2.20
N PRO A 132 -1.24 -8.05 1.62
CA PRO A 132 -2.47 -8.63 1.08
C PRO A 132 -3.61 -8.60 2.11
N GLY A 133 -4.75 -8.01 1.72
CA GLY A 133 -5.93 -7.84 2.57
C GLY A 133 -5.97 -6.56 3.41
N GLU A 134 -4.84 -5.84 3.54
CA GLU A 134 -4.79 -4.58 4.29
C GLU A 134 -5.42 -3.42 3.51
N SER A 135 -5.81 -2.37 4.25
CA SER A 135 -6.43 -1.18 3.68
C SER A 135 -5.95 0.10 4.35
N VAL A 136 -5.93 1.19 3.58
CA VAL A 136 -5.54 2.53 4.02
C VAL A 136 -6.52 3.57 3.48
N ALA A 137 -6.78 4.61 4.26
CA ALA A 137 -7.51 5.77 3.80
C ALA A 137 -6.58 6.79 3.12
N VAL A 138 -6.94 7.20 1.92
CA VAL A 138 -6.33 8.32 1.20
C VAL A 138 -7.29 9.49 1.26
N LEU A 139 -6.81 10.61 1.82
CA LEU A 139 -7.59 11.85 1.90
C LEU A 139 -7.09 12.83 0.84
N VAL A 140 -8.01 13.52 0.18
CA VAL A 140 -7.69 14.50 -0.87
C VAL A 140 -8.62 15.70 -0.77
N TYR A 141 -8.09 16.91 -0.95
CA TYR A 141 -8.93 18.11 -1.13
C TYR A 141 -9.62 18.04 -2.49
N ILE A 142 -10.95 18.09 -2.49
CA ILE A 142 -11.74 17.92 -3.70
C ILE A 142 -12.40 19.25 -4.10
N PRO A 143 -12.27 19.65 -5.37
CA PRO A 143 -12.98 20.82 -5.89
C PRO A 143 -14.46 20.54 -6.13
N LYS A 144 -15.27 21.60 -6.07
CA LYS A 144 -16.75 21.51 -6.10
C LYS A 144 -17.30 20.85 -7.36
N ASP A 145 -16.63 21.02 -8.50
CA ASP A 145 -17.00 20.38 -9.77
C ASP A 145 -16.83 18.85 -9.69
N LEU A 146 -15.76 18.36 -9.06
CA LEU A 146 -15.53 16.94 -8.90
C LEU A 146 -16.47 16.31 -7.85
N LEU A 147 -16.90 17.06 -6.83
CA LEU A 147 -17.99 16.63 -5.93
C LEU A 147 -19.34 16.54 -6.63
N SER A 148 -19.64 17.51 -7.50
CA SER A 148 -20.88 17.51 -8.29
C SER A 148 -20.91 16.41 -9.35
N SER A 149 -19.73 15.87 -9.69
CA SER A 149 -19.63 14.73 -10.57
C SER A 149 -20.09 13.47 -9.85
N VAL A 150 -21.21 12.91 -10.31
CA VAL A 150 -21.72 11.61 -9.85
C VAL A 150 -20.68 10.49 -10.07
N LYS A 151 -19.76 10.64 -11.04
CA LYS A 151 -18.77 9.60 -11.36
C LYS A 151 -17.42 10.20 -11.71
N VAL A 152 -16.40 9.80 -10.97
CA VAL A 152 -15.01 10.12 -11.28
C VAL A 152 -14.36 8.89 -11.92
N SER A 153 -14.22 8.92 -13.25
CA SER A 153 -13.87 7.73 -14.02
C SER A 153 -12.38 7.38 -14.04
N LEU A 154 -11.51 8.31 -13.64
CA LEU A 154 -10.06 8.19 -13.84
C LEU A 154 -9.29 8.46 -12.55
N VAL A 155 -9.31 7.51 -11.63
CA VAL A 155 -8.35 7.48 -10.53
C VAL A 155 -7.18 6.59 -10.94
N LYS A 156 -5.96 7.12 -10.91
CA LYS A 156 -4.73 6.39 -11.28
C LYS A 156 -3.84 6.18 -10.06
N VAL A 157 -3.63 4.93 -9.69
CA VAL A 157 -2.75 4.55 -8.57
C VAL A 157 -1.55 3.79 -9.11
N LYS A 158 -0.35 4.19 -8.70
CA LYS A 158 0.90 3.49 -8.95
C LYS A 158 1.36 2.82 -7.66
N SER A 159 1.93 1.64 -7.76
CA SER A 159 2.59 0.95 -6.66
C SER A 159 3.67 0.04 -7.20
N LYS A 160 4.56 -0.42 -6.33
CA LYS A 160 5.52 -1.49 -6.65
C LYS A 160 5.42 -2.62 -5.62
N ASN A 161 6.02 -3.77 -5.90
CA ASN A 161 6.24 -4.81 -4.87
C ASN A 161 7.70 -4.78 -4.37
N TYR A 162 8.03 -5.62 -3.39
CA TYR A 162 9.40 -5.73 -2.87
C TYR A 162 10.41 -6.22 -3.91
N ALA A 163 9.96 -6.92 -4.96
CA ALA A 163 10.76 -7.25 -6.14
C ALA A 163 10.91 -6.08 -7.15
N ASN A 164 10.47 -4.86 -6.80
CA ASN A 164 10.49 -3.65 -7.64
C ASN A 164 9.67 -3.74 -8.94
N SER A 165 8.77 -4.71 -9.07
CA SER A 165 7.80 -4.75 -10.16
C SER A 165 6.76 -3.65 -9.95
N THR A 166 6.66 -2.72 -10.92
CA THR A 166 5.75 -1.57 -10.85
C THR A 166 4.42 -1.90 -11.51
N ARG A 167 3.31 -1.51 -10.88
CA ARG A 167 1.97 -1.60 -11.44
C ARG A 167 1.29 -0.24 -11.44
N THR A 168 0.53 0.04 -12.50
CA THR A 168 -0.38 1.17 -12.54
C THR A 168 -1.80 0.65 -12.68
N GLU A 169 -2.66 1.03 -11.74
CA GLU A 169 -4.08 0.72 -11.78
C GLU A 169 -4.92 1.94 -12.08
N LYS A 170 -6.04 1.66 -12.74
CA LYS A 170 -7.05 2.64 -13.10
C LYS A 170 -8.40 2.12 -12.63
N PHE A 171 -9.14 2.95 -11.93
CA PHE A 171 -10.49 2.63 -11.50
C PHE A 171 -11.36 3.88 -11.46
N SER A 172 -12.67 3.64 -11.40
CA SER A 172 -13.68 4.67 -11.25
C SER A 172 -14.22 4.66 -9.82
N ILE A 173 -14.52 5.84 -9.30
CA ILE A 173 -15.15 6.02 -8.00
C ILE A 173 -16.43 6.86 -8.15
N ILE A 174 -17.37 6.64 -7.23
CA ILE A 174 -18.60 7.42 -7.10
C ILE A 174 -18.65 8.02 -5.69
N SER A 175 -19.07 9.28 -5.60
CA SER A 175 -19.31 9.93 -4.32
C SER A 175 -20.54 9.29 -3.67
N ASP A 176 -20.39 8.81 -2.44
CA ASP A 176 -21.52 8.37 -1.63
C ASP A 176 -21.94 9.53 -0.71
N SER A 177 -22.88 10.34 -1.22
CA SER A 177 -23.40 11.49 -0.49
C SER A 177 -24.13 11.11 0.80
N GLU A 178 -24.67 9.89 0.90
CA GLU A 178 -25.39 9.43 2.10
C GLU A 178 -24.42 9.17 3.26
N LEU A 179 -23.17 8.79 2.95
CA LEU A 179 -22.11 8.56 3.92
C LEU A 179 -21.25 9.80 4.21
N SER A 180 -21.61 10.95 3.64
CA SER A 180 -20.88 12.21 3.87
C SER A 180 -21.01 12.67 5.32
N TYR A 181 -19.89 13.10 5.91
CA TYR A 181 -19.81 13.42 7.32
C TYR A 181 -19.13 14.76 7.58
N ARG A 182 -19.81 15.65 8.29
CA ARG A 182 -19.25 16.93 8.73
C ARG A 182 -18.41 16.74 9.98
N ILE A 183 -17.08 16.91 9.86
CA ILE A 183 -16.14 16.84 11.00
C ILE A 183 -16.18 18.12 11.81
N SER A 184 -16.25 19.27 11.14
CA SER A 184 -16.25 20.58 11.77
C SER A 184 -17.08 21.57 10.96
N GLU A 185 -17.25 22.79 11.46
CA GLU A 185 -17.94 23.83 10.70
C GLU A 185 -17.30 24.12 9.34
N LYS A 186 -16.00 23.83 9.21
CA LYS A 186 -15.19 24.10 8.02
C LYS A 186 -14.78 22.87 7.23
N CYS A 187 -15.04 21.65 7.69
CA CYS A 187 -14.57 20.44 7.01
C CYS A 187 -15.65 19.38 6.88
N THR A 188 -15.83 18.87 5.66
CA THR A 188 -16.73 17.76 5.34
C THR A 188 -15.96 16.63 4.67
N LEU A 189 -16.14 15.41 5.15
CA LEU A 189 -15.64 14.20 4.49
C LEU A 189 -16.69 13.67 3.52
N HIS A 190 -16.24 13.36 2.31
CA HIS A 190 -17.02 12.76 1.24
C HIS A 190 -16.39 11.41 0.89
N PRO A 191 -16.95 10.29 1.37
CA PRO A 191 -16.42 8.98 1.04
C PRO A 191 -16.71 8.63 -0.43
N PHE A 192 -15.68 8.11 -1.09
CA PHE A 192 -15.76 7.61 -2.45
C PHE A 192 -15.66 6.10 -2.44
N ILE A 193 -16.63 5.45 -3.06
CA ILE A 193 -16.70 3.99 -3.19
C ILE A 193 -16.40 3.55 -4.62
N GLN A 194 -15.99 2.29 -4.77
CA GLN A 194 -15.79 1.72 -6.09
C GLN A 194 -17.13 1.56 -6.81
N MET A 195 -17.18 1.97 -8.08
CA MET A 195 -18.27 1.60 -9.00
C MET A 195 -18.20 0.11 -9.38
#